data_AF-A0A938ICI8-F1
#
_entry.id   AF-A0A938ICI8-F1
#
_cell.length_a   1.000
_cell.length_b   1.000
_cell.length_c   1.000
_cell.angle_alpha   90.00
_cell.angle_beta   90.00
_cell.angle_gamma   90.00
#
_symmetry.space_group_name_H-M   'P 1'
#
loop_
_entity.id
_entity.type
_entity.pdbx_description
1 polymer ?
#
loop_
_entity_poly.entity_id
_entity_poly.type
_entity_poly.pdbx_seq_one_letter_code
_entity_poly.pdbx_strand_id
1 'polypeptide(L)'
;MPAPVAVSSPAPINAWRQTALLCALAFAVRLCVAVSRCDEQELELYTGTFGWALQQGMPLDPERLPIIDHLRGSVLFGLLVVPLQWLLGPQLLALKLLACTWGAAHVALLCVLAQRVLGRAEAWLLGLLVICAPPSYQMVGVLAL
;
A
#
# COMPACT_ATOMS: atom_id res chain seq x y z
N MET A 1 -1.21 -12.93 -54.81
CA MET A 1 -0.47 -12.71 -53.55
C MET A 1 -1.39 -11.95 -52.62
N PRO A 2 -1.77 -12.50 -51.44
CA PRO A 2 -2.61 -11.77 -50.49
C PRO A 2 -1.83 -10.58 -49.92
N ALA A 3 -2.49 -9.43 -49.81
CA ALA A 3 -1.91 -8.22 -49.25
C ALA A 3 -1.56 -8.43 -47.76
N PRO A 4 -0.45 -7.85 -47.26
CA PRO A 4 -0.09 -7.95 -45.85
C PRO A 4 -1.19 -7.35 -44.99
N VAL A 5 -1.73 -8.14 -44.06
CA VAL A 5 -2.69 -7.69 -43.06
C VAL A 5 -1.97 -6.68 -42.17
N ALA A 6 -2.35 -5.41 -42.28
CA ALA A 6 -1.85 -4.36 -41.41
C ALA A 6 -2.30 -4.68 -39.97
N VAL A 7 -1.37 -5.19 -39.16
CA VAL A 7 -1.57 -5.34 -37.72
C VAL A 7 -1.61 -3.94 -37.15
N SER A 8 -2.81 -3.43 -36.88
CA SER A 8 -2.99 -2.15 -36.21
C SER A 8 -2.31 -2.23 -34.84
N SER A 9 -1.24 -1.45 -34.67
CA SER A 9 -0.57 -1.35 -33.39
C SER A 9 -1.57 -0.81 -32.37
N PRO A 10 -1.74 -1.45 -31.20
CA PRO A 10 -2.68 -0.99 -30.19
C PRO A 10 -2.36 0.46 -29.81
N ALA A 11 -3.40 1.28 -29.70
CA ALA A 11 -3.25 2.70 -29.37
C ALA A 11 -2.43 2.86 -28.07
N PRO A 12 -1.48 3.81 -28.01
CA PRO A 12 -0.63 3.97 -26.84
C PRO A 12 -1.49 4.31 -25.62
N ILE A 13 -1.50 3.41 -24.63
CA ILE A 13 -2.15 3.67 -23.34
C ILE A 13 -1.41 4.86 -22.69
N ASN A 14 -2.16 5.87 -22.26
CA ASN A 14 -1.62 7.00 -21.51
C ASN A 14 -0.89 6.49 -20.25
N ALA A 15 0.34 6.97 -20.00
CA ALA A 15 1.17 6.57 -18.86
C ALA A 15 0.42 6.69 -17.52
N TRP A 16 -0.42 7.72 -17.37
CA TRP A 16 -1.27 7.90 -16.18
C TRP A 16 -2.28 6.77 -16.00
N ARG A 17 -2.87 6.26 -17.09
CA ARG A 17 -3.81 5.13 -17.03
C ARG A 17 -3.10 3.83 -16.65
N GLN A 18 -1.87 3.63 -17.15
CA GLN A 18 -1.06 2.46 -16.78
C GLN A 18 -0.68 2.48 -15.30
N THR A 19 -0.19 3.62 -14.80
CA THR A 19 0.17 3.78 -13.39
C THR A 19 -1.05 3.64 -12.48
N ALA A 20 -2.20 4.22 -12.87
CA ALA A 20 -3.45 4.06 -12.13
C ALA A 20 -3.92 2.60 -12.07
N LEU A 21 -3.82 1.86 -13.19
CA LEU A 21 -4.15 0.45 -13.24
C LEU A 21 -3.24 -0.38 -12.33
N LEU A 22 -1.92 -0.15 -12.37
CA LEU A 22 -0.97 -0.84 -11.49
C LEU A 22 -1.21 -0.50 -10.02
N CYS A 23 -1.54 0.75 -9.71
CA CYS A 23 -1.91 1.17 -8.36
C CYS A 23 -3.17 0.44 -7.88
N ALA A 24 -4.22 0.37 -8.71
CA ALA A 24 -5.46 -0.33 -8.38
C ALA A 24 -5.23 -1.84 -8.18
N LEU A 25 -4.42 -2.48 -9.04
CA LEU A 25 -4.05 -3.89 -8.89
C LEU A 25 -3.23 -4.13 -7.61
N ALA A 26 -2.24 -3.27 -7.35
CA ALA A 26 -1.41 -3.32 -6.15
C ALA A 26 -2.23 -3.18 -4.86
N PHE A 27 -3.23 -2.31 -4.88
CA PHE A 27 -4.18 -2.13 -3.79
C PHE A 27 -5.06 -3.36 -3.62
N ALA A 28 -5.65 -3.89 -4.69
CA ALA A 28 -6.54 -5.04 -4.64
C ALA A 28 -5.84 -6.31 -4.12
N VAL A 29 -4.62 -6.59 -4.59
CA VAL A 29 -3.83 -7.73 -4.10
C VAL A 29 -3.51 -7.59 -2.62
N ARG A 30 -3.10 -6.40 -2.17
CA ARG A 30 -2.85 -6.15 -0.75
C ARG A 30 -4.11 -6.23 0.10
N LEU A 31 -5.25 -5.79 -0.44
CA LEU A 31 -6.53 -5.91 0.25
C LEU A 31 -6.91 -7.38 0.46
N CYS A 32 -6.69 -8.25 -0.52
CA CYS A 32 -6.90 -9.69 -0.35
C CYS A 32 -6.02 -10.26 0.77
N VAL A 33 -4.75 -9.85 0.84
CA VAL A 33 -3.82 -10.26 1.92
C VAL A 33 -4.25 -9.71 3.27
N ALA A 34 -4.68 -8.45 3.33
CA ALA A 34 -5.19 -7.81 4.53
C ALA A 34 -6.43 -8.53 5.08
N VAL A 35 -7.36 -8.90 4.20
CA VAL A 35 -8.56 -9.65 4.55
C VAL A 35 -8.21 -11.06 5.03
N SER A 36 -7.22 -11.71 4.43
CA SER A 36 -6.78 -13.04 4.87
C SER A 36 -6.00 -13.04 6.19
N ARG A 37 -5.69 -11.86 6.75
CA ARG A 37 -4.91 -11.66 7.98
C ARG A 37 -5.63 -10.69 8.93
N CYS A 38 -6.95 -10.82 9.02
CA CYS A 38 -7.79 -9.97 9.86
C CYS A 38 -7.70 -10.35 11.36
N ASP A 39 -7.16 -11.53 11.65
CA ASP A 39 -6.89 -12.07 12.98
C ASP A 39 -5.55 -11.61 13.56
N GLU A 40 -4.60 -11.20 12.71
CA GLU A 40 -3.30 -10.67 13.13
C GLU A 40 -3.37 -9.18 13.42
N GLN A 41 -3.24 -8.80 14.71
CA GLN A 41 -3.42 -7.42 15.19
C GLN A 41 -2.21 -6.86 15.93
N GLU A 42 -1.26 -7.71 16.36
CA GLU A 42 -0.19 -7.31 17.29
C GLU A 42 0.66 -6.14 16.77
N LEU A 43 1.02 -6.16 15.48
CA LEU A 43 1.81 -5.10 14.85
C LEU A 43 1.01 -3.82 14.60
N GLU A 44 -0.31 -3.92 14.53
CA GLU A 44 -1.22 -2.84 14.15
C GLU A 44 -1.74 -2.09 15.37
N LEU A 45 -1.69 -2.73 16.55
CA LEU A 45 -2.08 -2.15 17.83
C LEU A 45 -1.31 -0.87 18.13
N TYR A 46 0.00 -0.81 17.84
CA TYR A 46 0.78 0.39 18.07
C TYR A 46 0.26 1.57 17.24
N THR A 47 0.21 1.41 15.93
CA THR A 47 -0.23 2.47 15.01
C THR A 47 -1.69 2.85 15.25
N GLY A 48 -2.54 1.89 15.57
CA GLY A 48 -3.94 2.10 15.92
C GLY A 48 -4.12 2.90 17.22
N THR A 49 -3.43 2.51 18.29
CA THR A 49 -3.49 3.19 19.59
C THR A 49 -2.86 4.57 19.54
N PHE A 50 -1.79 4.75 18.78
CA PHE A 50 -1.19 6.06 18.56
C PHE A 50 -2.15 7.03 17.87
N GLY A 51 -2.79 6.60 16.77
CA GLY A 51 -3.80 7.40 16.08
C GLY A 51 -4.99 7.73 16.97
N TRP A 52 -5.46 6.78 17.77
CA TRP A 52 -6.56 7.00 18.71
C TRP A 52 -6.18 7.98 19.82
N ALA A 53 -5.00 7.85 20.43
CA ALA A 53 -4.51 8.76 21.45
C ALA A 53 -4.42 10.21 20.95
N LEU A 54 -3.94 10.40 19.70
CA LEU A 54 -3.94 11.70 19.03
C LEU A 54 -5.35 12.28 18.87
N GLN A 55 -6.31 11.46 18.44
CA GLN A 55 -7.71 11.91 18.29
C GLN A 55 -8.34 12.33 19.61
N GLN A 56 -7.97 11.67 20.71
CA GLN A 56 -8.46 11.99 22.05
C GLN A 56 -7.70 13.14 22.72
N GLY A 57 -6.69 13.73 22.05
CA GLY A 57 -5.85 14.76 22.64
C GLY A 57 -5.03 14.28 23.84
N MET A 58 -4.76 12.98 23.92
CA MET A 58 -3.96 12.40 25.00
C MET A 58 -2.49 12.78 24.82
N PRO A 59 -1.76 13.00 25.92
CA PRO A 59 -0.32 13.17 25.84
C PRO A 59 0.30 11.89 25.26
N LEU A 60 0.97 12.02 24.12
CA LEU A 60 1.74 10.94 23.53
C LEU A 60 3.03 10.80 24.34
N ASP A 61 3.09 9.77 25.17
CA ASP A 61 4.33 9.28 25.75
C ASP A 61 4.67 7.94 25.07
N PRO A 62 5.49 7.97 23.99
CA PRO A 62 5.82 6.77 23.23
C PRO A 62 6.47 5.68 24.08
N GLU A 63 7.08 6.03 25.22
CA GLU A 63 7.72 5.09 26.15
C GLU A 63 6.73 4.34 27.03
N ARG A 64 5.49 4.83 27.16
CA ARG A 64 4.42 4.24 27.99
C ARG A 64 3.36 3.49 27.20
N LEU A 65 3.41 3.55 25.87
CA LEU A 65 2.51 2.75 25.04
C LEU A 65 2.85 1.27 25.20
N PRO A 66 1.86 0.36 25.12
CA PRO A 66 2.10 -1.08 25.15
C PRO A 66 2.84 -1.48 23.87
N ILE A 67 4.18 -1.42 23.89
CA ILE A 67 5.03 -1.73 22.75
C ILE A 67 5.99 -2.86 23.11
N ILE A 68 6.16 -3.79 22.17
CA ILE A 68 7.35 -4.60 22.08
C ILE A 68 8.46 -3.69 21.52
N ASP A 69 9.51 -3.40 22.28
CA ASP A 69 10.51 -2.36 21.95
C ASP A 69 11.14 -2.42 20.55
N HIS A 70 11.19 -3.62 19.93
CA HIS A 70 11.72 -3.82 18.58
C HIS A 70 10.67 -3.81 17.46
N LEU A 71 9.38 -3.68 17.80
CA LEU A 71 8.23 -3.57 16.90
C LEU A 71 7.53 -2.22 17.06
N ARG A 72 8.29 -1.16 17.37
CA ARG A 72 7.78 0.21 17.35
C ARG A 72 7.39 0.54 15.91
N GLY A 73 6.09 0.59 15.63
CA GLY A 73 5.57 1.06 14.35
C GLY A 73 5.94 2.53 14.09
N SER A 74 5.60 3.04 12.92
CA SER A 74 5.99 4.41 12.55
C SER A 74 5.06 5.47 13.16
N VAL A 75 5.63 6.48 13.82
CA VAL A 75 4.91 7.72 14.19
C VAL A 75 4.21 8.35 12.99
N LEU A 76 4.85 8.27 11.81
CA LEU A 76 4.27 8.77 10.57
C LEU A 76 2.94 8.07 10.25
N PHE A 77 2.89 6.73 10.36
CA PHE A 77 1.63 6.02 10.10
C PHE A 77 0.61 6.26 11.19
N GLY A 78 1.04 6.44 12.44
CA GLY A 78 0.17 6.88 13.52
C GLY A 78 -0.52 8.22 13.22
N LEU A 79 0.19 9.16 12.58
CA LEU A 79 -0.40 10.42 12.10
C LEU A 79 -1.30 10.22 10.87
N LEU A 80 -0.86 9.42 9.90
CA LEU A 80 -1.60 9.17 8.66
C LEU A 80 -2.90 8.38 8.87
N VAL A 81 -2.99 7.58 9.93
CA VAL A 81 -4.20 6.81 10.22
C VAL A 81 -5.30 7.68 10.85
N VAL A 82 -4.97 8.80 11.50
CA VAL A 82 -5.93 9.71 12.15
C VAL A 82 -7.10 10.09 11.24
N PRO A 83 -6.91 10.60 10.00
CA PRO A 83 -8.04 10.94 9.13
C PRO A 83 -8.91 9.74 8.77
N LEU A 84 -8.30 8.56 8.61
CA LEU A 84 -9.04 7.33 8.30
C LEU A 84 -9.84 6.84 9.50
N GLN A 85 -9.26 6.88 10.69
CA GLN A 85 -9.96 6.57 11.94
C GLN A 85 -11.05 7.59 12.25
N TRP A 86 -10.89 8.85 11.86
CA TRP A 86 -11.93 9.87 12.03
C TRP A 86 -13.14 9.58 11.14
N LEU A 87 -12.90 9.14 9.89
CA LEU A 87 -13.95 8.82 8.92
C LEU A 87 -14.64 7.47 9.19
N LEU A 88 -13.85 6.45 9.55
CA LEU A 88 -14.31 5.05 9.65
C LEU A 88 -14.46 4.58 11.10
N GLY A 89 -14.04 5.37 12.08
CA GLY A 89 -13.88 4.94 13.47
C GLY A 89 -12.54 4.23 13.73
N PRO A 90 -12.17 4.00 15.00
CA PRO A 90 -10.94 3.34 15.41
C PRO A 90 -11.03 1.82 15.23
N GLN A 91 -11.12 1.37 13.97
CA GLN A 91 -11.25 -0.03 13.61
C GLN A 91 -10.08 -0.53 12.76
N LEU A 92 -9.87 -1.84 12.79
CA LEU A 92 -8.82 -2.54 12.03
C LEU A 92 -8.85 -2.19 10.54
N LEU A 93 -10.05 -2.04 9.98
CA LEU A 93 -10.24 -1.69 8.58
C LEU A 93 -9.52 -0.39 8.19
N ALA A 94 -9.52 0.63 9.06
CA ALA A 94 -8.82 1.89 8.79
C ALA A 94 -7.31 1.71 8.63
N LEU A 95 -6.72 0.85 9.47
CA LEU A 95 -5.29 0.49 9.42
C LEU A 95 -4.96 -0.31 8.17
N LYS A 96 -5.76 -1.33 7.85
CA LYS A 96 -5.56 -2.15 6.65
C LYS A 96 -5.69 -1.31 5.36
N LEU A 97 -6.65 -0.38 5.33
CA LEU A 97 -6.79 0.55 4.20
C LEU A 97 -5.57 1.47 4.07
N LEU A 98 -5.04 1.98 5.19
CA LEU A 98 -3.78 2.74 5.17
C LEU A 98 -2.63 1.92 4.59
N ALA A 99 -2.45 0.67 5.05
CA ALA A 99 -1.39 -0.20 4.55
C ALA A 99 -1.54 -0.51 3.05
N CYS A 100 -2.76 -0.82 2.61
CA CYS A 100 -3.04 -1.10 1.21
C CYS A 100 -2.80 0.13 0.32
N THR A 101 -3.28 1.31 0.74
CA THR A 101 -3.07 2.56 -0.01
C THR A 101 -1.61 2.96 -0.06
N TRP A 102 -0.89 2.86 1.06
CA TRP A 102 0.53 3.17 1.15
C TRP A 102 1.37 2.24 0.27
N GLY A 103 1.11 0.93 0.34
CA GLY A 103 1.77 -0.06 -0.50
C GLY A 103 1.49 0.17 -1.99
N ALA A 104 0.25 0.51 -2.36
CA ALA A 104 -0.11 0.85 -3.73
C ALA A 104 0.60 2.13 -4.22
N ALA A 105 0.70 3.16 -3.35
CA ALA A 105 1.42 4.39 -3.65
C ALA A 105 2.92 4.13 -3.89
N HIS A 106 3.55 3.26 -3.10
CA HIS A 106 4.94 2.85 -3.32
C HIS A 106 5.13 2.16 -4.67
N VAL A 107 4.24 1.24 -5.05
CA VAL A 107 4.30 0.58 -6.37
C VAL A 107 4.14 1.62 -7.49
N ALA A 108 3.18 2.53 -7.36
CA ALA A 108 2.95 3.58 -8.33
C ALA A 108 4.17 4.50 -8.48
N LEU A 109 4.76 4.93 -7.37
CA LEU A 109 5.97 5.76 -7.35
C LEU A 109 7.15 5.04 -8.02
N LEU A 110 7.38 3.78 -7.66
CA LEU A 110 8.43 2.95 -8.27
C LEU A 110 8.24 2.84 -9.78
N CYS A 111 7.00 2.60 -10.24
CA CYS A 111 6.69 2.53 -11.67
C CYS A 111 6.95 3.87 -12.37
N VAL A 112 6.54 4.99 -11.77
CA VAL A 112 6.79 6.33 -12.35
C VAL A 112 8.29 6.62 -12.46
N LEU A 113 9.08 6.27 -11.45
CA LEU A 113 10.53 6.44 -11.47
C LEU A 113 11.18 5.51 -12.50
N ALA A 114 10.77 4.24 -12.55
CA ALA A 114 11.26 3.27 -13.53
C ALA A 114 10.92 3.68 -14.97
N GLN A 115 9.72 4.25 -15.20
CA GLN A 115 9.33 4.77 -16.52
C GLN A 115 10.28 5.85 -17.03
N ARG A 116 10.83 6.68 -16.12
CA ARG A 116 11.77 7.76 -16.48
C ARG A 116 13.16 7.25 -16.83
N VAL A 117 13.55 6.07 -16.34
CA VAL A 117 14.92 5.55 -16.47
C VAL A 117 15.00 4.40 -17.47
N LEU A 118 14.06 3.44 -17.40
CA LEU A 118 14.12 2.17 -18.11
C LEU A 118 13.18 2.10 -19.33
N GLY A 119 12.12 2.93 -19.33
CA GLY A 119 11.08 2.86 -20.34
C GLY A 119 9.75 2.33 -19.79
N ARG A 120 8.70 2.38 -20.62
CA ARG A 120 7.33 2.05 -20.20
C ARG A 120 7.11 0.55 -20.00
N ALA A 121 7.69 -0.29 -20.85
CA ALA A 121 7.47 -1.72 -20.81
C ALA A 121 8.13 -2.34 -19.57
N GLU A 122 9.37 -1.93 -19.30
CA GLU A 122 10.20 -2.35 -18.19
C GLU A 122 9.58 -1.94 -16.86
N ALA A 123 9.08 -0.71 -16.77
CA ALA A 123 8.40 -0.23 -15.58
C ALA A 123 7.09 -1.00 -15.31
N TRP A 124 6.38 -1.41 -16.36
CA TRP A 124 5.17 -2.21 -16.22
C TRP A 124 5.48 -3.62 -15.71
N LEU A 125 6.51 -4.26 -16.27
CA LEU A 125 7.01 -5.55 -15.78
C LEU A 125 7.49 -5.45 -14.33
N LEU A 126 8.23 -4.41 -13.97
CA LEU A 126 8.67 -4.16 -12.61
C LEU A 126 7.49 -4.00 -11.64
N GLY A 127 6.48 -3.23 -12.03
CA GLY A 127 5.25 -3.07 -11.26
C GLY A 127 4.55 -4.40 -11.01
N LEU A 128 4.39 -5.22 -12.05
CA LEU A 128 3.82 -6.56 -11.92
C LEU A 128 4.66 -7.48 -11.04
N LEU A 129 5.98 -7.45 -11.16
CA LEU A 129 6.87 -8.25 -10.31
C LEU A 129 6.68 -7.91 -8.82
N VAL A 130 6.50 -6.63 -8.50
CA VAL A 130 6.29 -6.17 -7.11
C VAL A 130 4.87 -6.52 -6.63
N ILE A 131 3.87 -6.43 -7.50
CA ILE A 131 2.48 -6.82 -7.17
C ILE A 131 2.38 -8.33 -6.94
N CYS A 132 3.06 -9.12 -7.77
CA CYS A 132 3.10 -10.58 -7.68
C CYS A 132 4.22 -11.10 -6.76
N ALA A 133 4.84 -10.23 -5.96
CA ALA A 133 5.86 -10.65 -5.01
C ALA A 133 5.31 -11.68 -4.01
N PRO A 134 6.16 -12.57 -3.45
CA PRO A 134 5.71 -13.65 -2.58
C PRO A 134 4.86 -13.15 -1.41
N PRO A 135 3.91 -13.97 -0.91
CA PRO A 135 3.00 -13.57 0.17
C PRO A 135 3.70 -13.04 1.41
N SER A 136 4.89 -13.54 1.75
CA SER A 136 5.68 -13.03 2.88
C SER A 136 6.02 -11.55 2.76
N TYR A 137 6.36 -11.07 1.57
CA TYR A 137 6.65 -9.65 1.33
C TYR A 137 5.38 -8.80 1.38
N GLN A 138 4.27 -9.30 0.83
CA GLN A 138 2.98 -8.59 0.88
C GLN A 138 2.47 -8.51 2.33
N MET A 139 2.66 -9.57 3.11
CA MET A 139 2.24 -9.66 4.51
C MET A 139 2.97 -8.64 5.38
N VAL A 140 4.30 -8.53 5.27
CA VAL A 140 5.07 -7.50 6.00
C VAL A 140 4.55 -6.10 5.64
N GLY A 141 4.32 -5.83 4.35
CA GLY A 141 3.83 -4.51 3.92
C GLY A 141 2.40 -4.18 4.36
N VAL A 142 1.60 -5.18 4.76
CA VAL A 142 0.22 -4.99 5.23
C VAL A 142 0.15 -4.91 6.76
N LEU A 143 0.99 -5.66 7.47
CA LEU A 143 0.95 -5.76 8.92
C LEU A 143 1.92 -4.80 9.63
N ALA A 144 3.07 -4.50 9.03
CA ALA A 144 4.12 -3.67 9.63
C ALA A 144 4.07 -2.23 9.11
N LEU A 145 3.03 -1.49 9.53
CA LEU A 145 2.97 -0.02 9.44
C LEU A 145 3.82 0.61 10.55
#